data_AF-A0A353LM53-F1
#
_entry.id   AF-A0A353LM53-F1
#
_cell.length_a   1.000
_cell.length_b   1.000
_cell.length_c   1.000
_cell.angle_alpha   90.00
_cell.angle_beta   90.00
_cell.angle_gamma   90.00
#
_symmetry.space_group_name_H-M   'P 1'
#
loop_
_entity.id
_entity.type
_entity.pdbx_description
1 polymer ?
#
loop_
_entity_poly.entity_id
_entity_poly.type
_entity_poly.pdbx_seq_one_letter_code
_entity_poly.pdbx_strand_id
1 'polypeptide(L)'
;DKLTARANEGLRIFIDAPRPLDSIRQRLGEAGTGGGYVNLVMLIDGGSREVEMRLPGQYDVGPRARGAVKAVAGVVDVQEC
;
A
#
# COMPACT_ATOMS: atom_id res chain seq x y z
N ASP A 1 -15.60 -17.02 18.96
CA ASP A 1 -14.31 -16.34 18.65
C ASP A 1 -14.16 -15.98 17.18
N LYS A 2 -14.63 -14.79 16.78
CA LYS A 2 -14.39 -14.17 15.45
C LYS A 2 -13.97 -12.71 15.59
N LEU A 3 -13.19 -12.45 16.64
CA LEU A 3 -12.56 -11.17 16.92
C LEU A 3 -11.10 -11.51 17.13
N THR A 4 -10.18 -10.83 16.44
CA THR A 4 -8.72 -11.04 16.41
C THR A 4 -8.20 -11.91 15.25
N ALA A 5 -8.29 -11.39 14.03
CA ALA A 5 -7.47 -11.81 12.88
C ALA A 5 -7.41 -10.75 11.76
N ARG A 6 -8.40 -9.86 11.68
CA ARG A 6 -8.46 -8.80 10.65
C ARG A 6 -7.54 -7.60 10.88
N ALA A 7 -6.80 -7.58 11.99
CA ALA A 7 -5.87 -6.48 12.28
C ALA A 7 -4.56 -6.59 11.48
N ASN A 8 -4.28 -7.75 10.87
CA ASN A 8 -3.04 -8.08 10.15
C ASN A 8 -3.29 -8.41 8.67
N GLU A 9 -4.24 -7.72 8.02
CA GLU A 9 -4.31 -7.73 6.55
C GLU A 9 -3.94 -6.33 6.08
N GLY A 10 -2.63 -6.03 6.03
CA GLY A 10 -2.13 -4.75 5.56
C GLY A 10 -1.18 -4.89 4.36
N LEU A 11 -1.08 -3.85 3.53
CA LEU A 11 -0.02 -3.71 2.54
C LEU A 11 0.98 -2.65 2.97
N ARG A 12 2.26 -2.97 2.89
CA ARG A 12 3.35 -2.00 2.89
C ARG A 12 3.88 -1.85 1.47
N ILE A 13 3.77 -0.65 0.91
CA ILE A 13 4.16 -0.36 -0.47
C ILE A 13 5.38 0.56 -0.43
N PHE A 14 6.48 0.12 -1.04
CA PHE A 14 7.72 0.89 -1.16
C PHE A 14 7.74 1.62 -2.49
N ILE A 15 7.96 2.93 -2.48
CA ILE A 15 8.03 3.76 -3.70
C ILE A 15 9.31 4.61 -3.72
N ASP A 16 9.87 4.81 -4.92
CA ASP A 16 11.14 5.53 -5.15
C ASP A 16 10.97 7.00 -5.59
N ALA A 17 9.74 7.40 -5.88
CA ALA A 17 9.36 8.74 -6.28
C ALA A 17 7.92 9.02 -5.84
N PRO A 18 7.49 10.31 -5.73
CA PRO A 18 6.11 10.66 -5.40
C PRO A 18 5.10 10.50 -6.56
N ARG A 19 5.59 10.28 -7.79
CA ARG A 19 4.75 10.10 -9.00
C ARG A 19 3.71 8.95 -8.96
N PRO A 20 3.90 7.81 -8.27
CA PRO A 20 2.95 6.71 -8.30
C PRO A 20 1.75 6.91 -7.35
N LEU A 21 1.73 7.94 -6.51
CA LEU A 21 0.71 8.11 -5.45
C LEU A 21 -0.72 8.11 -5.99
N ASP A 22 -1.01 8.89 -7.04
CA ASP A 22 -2.34 8.96 -7.64
C ASP A 22 -2.74 7.62 -8.29
N SER A 23 -1.78 6.95 -8.93
CA SER A 23 -2.00 5.65 -9.56
C SER A 23 -2.25 4.52 -8.55
N ILE A 24 -1.59 4.57 -7.38
CA ILE A 24 -1.81 3.66 -6.26
C ILE A 24 -3.20 3.92 -5.68
N ARG A 25 -3.53 5.19 -5.41
CA ARG A 25 -4.85 5.58 -4.90
C ARG A 25 -5.97 5.12 -5.82
N GLN A 26 -5.83 5.32 -7.13
CA GLN A 26 -6.82 4.88 -8.11
C GLN A 26 -7.03 3.37 -8.06
N ARG A 27 -5.95 2.58 -8.11
CA ARG A 27 -6.03 1.11 -8.10
C ARG A 27 -6.63 0.56 -6.81
N LEU A 28 -6.28 1.14 -5.67
CA LEU A 28 -6.90 0.78 -4.38
C LEU A 28 -8.40 1.15 -4.35
N GLY A 29 -8.78 2.27 -4.96
CA GLY A 29 -10.18 2.65 -5.13
C GLY A 29 -10.96 1.70 -6.04
N GLU A 30 -10.35 1.23 -7.15
CA GLU A 30 -10.92 0.24 -8.06
C GLU A 30 -11.06 -1.15 -7.41
N ALA A 31 -10.16 -1.51 -6.49
CA ALA A 31 -10.25 -2.74 -5.71
C ALA A 31 -11.44 -2.71 -4.73
N GLY A 32 -11.82 -1.52 -4.26
CA GLY A 32 -12.97 -1.30 -3.39
C GLY A 32 -12.61 -1.29 -1.90
N THR A 33 -13.65 -1.15 -1.07
CA THR A 33 -13.52 -1.07 0.38
C THR A 33 -13.35 -2.47 0.98
N GLY A 34 -12.30 -2.65 1.78
CA GLY A 34 -12.00 -3.89 2.50
C GLY A 34 -11.75 -3.64 3.98
N GLY A 35 -11.18 -4.62 4.68
CA GLY A 35 -10.82 -4.49 6.10
C GLY A 35 -9.36 -4.08 6.35
N GLY A 36 -8.56 -3.94 5.29
CA GLY A 36 -7.11 -3.81 5.40
C GLY A 36 -6.59 -2.38 5.37
N TYR A 37 -5.35 -2.20 5.84
CA TYR A 37 -4.66 -0.90 5.86
C TYR A 37 -3.50 -0.85 4.89
N VAL A 38 -3.17 0.34 4.40
CA VAL A 38 -2.04 0.54 3.48
C VAL A 38 -1.06 1.53 4.07
N ASN A 39 0.20 1.10 4.19
CA ASN A 39 1.33 1.94 4.55
C ASN A 39 2.20 2.17 3.32
N LEU A 40 2.53 3.42 3.05
CA LEU A 40 3.50 3.81 2.02
C LEU A 40 4.84 4.07 2.68
N VAL A 41 5.90 3.49 2.14
CA VAL A 41 7.28 3.72 2.57
C VAL A 41 8.04 4.34 1.42
N MET A 42 8.67 5.48 1.67
CA MET A 42 9.46 6.21 0.68
C MET A 42 10.86 6.46 1.19
N LEU A 43 11.83 6.16 0.34
CA LEU A 43 13.19 6.63 0.52
C LEU A 43 13.35 7.99 -0.15
N ILE A 44 13.66 9.02 0.62
CA ILE A 44 13.95 10.38 0.13
C ILE A 44 15.43 10.71 0.39
N ASP A 45 15.89 11.83 -0.18
CA ASP A 45 17.28 12.29 -0.05
C ASP A 45 18.30 11.19 -0.43
N GLY A 46 18.05 10.48 -1.54
CA GLY A 46 18.91 9.42 -2.05
C GLY A 46 19.00 8.17 -1.17
N GLY A 47 17.99 7.92 -0.31
CA GLY A 47 17.99 6.80 0.64
C GLY A 47 18.46 7.16 2.03
N SER A 48 18.82 8.42 2.28
CA SER A 48 19.30 8.89 3.59
C SER A 48 18.17 9.06 4.61
N ARG A 49 16.91 9.10 4.15
CA ARG A 49 15.73 9.25 5.00
C ARG A 49 14.61 8.36 4.51
N GLU A 50 13.94 7.71 5.45
CA GLU A 50 12.75 6.92 5.22
C GLU A 50 11.52 7.65 5.78
N VAL A 51 10.46 7.70 4.99
CA VAL A 51 9.17 8.27 5.38
C VAL A 51 8.11 7.18 5.23
N GLU A 52 7.52 6.77 6.35
CA GLU A 52 6.35 5.87 6.39
C GLU A 52 5.08 6.69 6.63
N MET A 53 4.05 6.47 5.80
CA MET A 53 2.74 7.12 5.93
C MET A 53 1.62 6.09 5.80
N ARG A 54 0.69 6.11 6.76
CA ARG A 54 -0.54 5.33 6.66
C ARG A 54 -1.58 6.08 5.83
N LEU A 55 -2.11 5.43 4.79
CA LEU A 55 -3.22 5.99 4.04
C LEU A 55 -4.49 5.98 4.88
N PRO A 56 -5.30 7.05 4.84
CA PRO A 56 -6.58 7.07 5.52
C PRO A 56 -7.54 6.05 4.88
N GLY A 57 -8.41 5.45 5.69
CA GLY A 57 -9.44 4.51 5.23
C GLY A 57 -9.05 3.03 5.34
N GLN A 58 -9.88 2.19 4.75
CA GLN A 58 -9.69 0.74 4.66
C GLN A 58 -9.87 0.28 3.21
N TYR A 59 -9.03 -0.66 2.79
CA TYR A 59 -8.88 -1.07 1.39
C TYR A 59 -9.00 -2.58 1.25
N ASP A 60 -9.50 -3.04 0.11
CA ASP A 60 -9.29 -4.43 -0.29
C ASP A 60 -7.81 -4.62 -0.65
N VAL A 61 -7.12 -5.42 0.16
CA VAL A 61 -5.68 -5.72 0.06
C VAL A 61 -5.42 -7.14 -0.44
N GLY A 62 -6.44 -7.78 -1.03
CA GLY A 62 -6.34 -9.12 -1.58
C GLY A 62 -5.32 -9.25 -2.73
N PRO A 63 -5.06 -10.48 -3.22
CA PRO A 63 -4.06 -10.75 -4.25
C PRO A 63 -4.21 -9.88 -5.52
N ARG A 64 -5.45 -9.59 -5.92
CA ARG A 64 -5.74 -8.73 -7.09
C ARG A 64 -5.24 -7.29 -6.87
N ALA A 65 -5.52 -6.70 -5.71
CA ALA A 65 -5.08 -5.34 -5.38
C ALA A 65 -3.55 -5.26 -5.35
N ARG A 66 -2.90 -6.25 -4.73
CA ARG A 66 -1.44 -6.36 -4.69
C ARG A 66 -0.81 -6.42 -6.07
N GLY A 67 -1.29 -7.31 -6.94
CA GLY A 67 -0.80 -7.44 -8.31
C GLY A 67 -0.96 -6.14 -9.10
N ALA A 68 -2.11 -5.47 -8.95
CA ALA A 68 -2.36 -4.19 -9.58
C ALA A 68 -1.40 -3.10 -9.09
N VAL A 69 -1.19 -2.98 -7.77
CA VAL A 69 -0.28 -2.00 -7.17
C VAL A 69 1.17 -2.24 -7.58
N LYS A 70 1.65 -3.49 -7.56
CA LYS A 70 3.03 -3.83 -7.96
C LYS A 70 3.32 -3.46 -9.43
N ALA A 71 2.29 -3.42 -10.29
CA ALA A 71 2.41 -3.01 -11.69
C ALA A 71 2.48 -1.48 -11.90
N VAL A 72 2.35 -0.66 -10.86
CA VAL A 72 2.48 0.80 -10.95
C VAL A 72 3.96 1.17 -11.13
N ALA A 73 4.27 1.96 -12.15
CA ALA A 73 5.63 2.49 -12.34
C ALA A 73 6.06 3.35 -11.14
N GLY A 74 7.19 3.00 -10.52
CA GLY A 74 7.70 3.63 -9.29
C GLY A 74 7.36 2.89 -8.00
N VAL A 75 6.60 1.78 -8.08
CA VAL A 75 6.49 0.82 -6.96
C VAL A 75 7.68 -0.12 -7.01
N VAL A 76 8.51 -0.06 -5.98
CA VAL A 76 9.69 -0.92 -5.81
C VAL A 76 9.26 -2.24 -5.20
N ASP A 77 8.45 -2.21 -4.15
CA ASP A 77 8.01 -3.42 -3.48
C ASP A 77 6.63 -3.34 -2.82
N VAL A 78 6.00 -4.50 -2.62
CA VAL A 78 4.71 -4.66 -1.92
C VAL A 78 4.82 -5.84 -0.97
N GLN A 79 4.68 -5.58 0.32
CA GLN A 79 4.78 -6.57 1.39
C GLN A 79 3.45 -6.70 2.13
N GLU A 80 3.14 -7.90 2.61
CA GLU A 80 2.04 -8.15 3.54
C GLU A 80 2.48 -7.82 4.98
N CYS A 81 1.55 -7.35 5.81
CA CYS A 81 1.75 -7.07 7.24
C CYS A 81 0.62 -7.68 8.05
#